data_AF-A0A1E4GAY8-F1
#
_entry.id   AF-A0A1E4GAY8-F1
#
_cell.length_a   1.000
_cell.length_b   1.000
_cell.length_c   1.000
_cell.angle_alpha   90.00
_cell.angle_beta   90.00
_cell.angle_gamma   90.00
#
_symmetry.space_group_name_H-M   'P 1'
#
loop_
_entity.id
_entity.type
_entity.pdbx_description
1 polymer ?
#
loop_
_entity_poly.entity_id
_entity_poly.type
_entity_poly.pdbx_seq_one_letter_code
_entity_poly.pdbx_strand_id
1 'polypeptide(L)'
;MLDTLSMARGGSMVRGMNRLELFASRDRIKPYISNELMARIREPIRFKANNTVTYGYDSDTLIDIAEAVIKADNSGTLQKQQAAIAHQCRVITSSLTRLGLIALIDEATGYQTKRESDELQQILSAYLLPEHRPWMQTIPQEFTREIYRVYGWKRTTDNRGPRYAGKLIRQLIYERLPKPVLPALDEMNPTNSKYQRKHRHHQFLTEQQGLDHFRTLVITVMTLLRVSKNKDEFKRHLRSYFDGQTEFDFG
;
A
#
# COMPACT_ATOMS: atom_id res chain seq x y z
N MET A 1 5.58 -10.83 23.24
CA MET A 1 5.80 -10.22 24.57
C MET A 1 7.23 -10.41 25.06
N LEU A 2 7.71 -11.62 25.37
CA LEU A 2 9.10 -11.82 25.83
C LEU A 2 10.13 -11.32 24.81
N ASP A 3 9.99 -11.69 23.53
CA ASP A 3 10.88 -11.19 22.48
C ASP A 3 10.79 -9.66 22.31
N THR A 4 9.57 -9.13 22.47
CA THR A 4 9.27 -7.70 22.43
C THR A 4 9.99 -6.92 23.53
N LEU A 5 10.25 -7.57 24.67
CA LEU A 5 11.00 -7.02 25.81
C LEU A 5 12.48 -7.48 25.82
N SER A 6 12.97 -8.10 24.73
CA SER A 6 14.31 -8.69 24.65
C SER A 6 14.63 -9.71 25.78
N MET A 7 13.62 -10.45 26.23
CA MET A 7 13.75 -11.51 27.22
C MET A 7 13.90 -12.88 26.55
N ALA A 8 14.84 -13.70 27.04
CA ALA A 8 15.05 -15.05 26.50
C ALA A 8 13.81 -15.96 26.68
N ARG A 9 13.52 -16.78 25.67
CA ARG A 9 12.43 -17.77 25.70
C ARG A 9 12.75 -18.91 26.67
N GLY A 10 11.80 -19.33 27.50
CA GLY A 10 11.93 -20.47 28.41
C GLY A 10 11.23 -20.29 29.76
N GLY A 11 11.17 -21.36 30.56
CA GLY A 11 10.63 -21.35 31.93
C GLY A 11 11.49 -20.53 32.90
N SER A 12 10.94 -20.20 34.06
CA SER A 12 11.73 -19.55 35.11
C SER A 12 12.61 -20.56 35.84
N MET A 13 13.70 -20.09 36.46
CA MET A 13 14.54 -20.92 37.35
C MET A 13 13.82 -21.32 38.65
N VAL A 14 12.62 -20.77 38.90
CA VAL A 14 11.79 -21.05 40.08
C VAL A 14 10.64 -21.96 39.67
N ARG A 15 10.54 -23.11 40.32
CA ARG A 15 9.49 -24.09 40.02
C ARG A 15 8.11 -23.46 40.22
N GLY A 16 7.27 -23.52 39.17
CA GLY A 16 5.89 -23.02 39.20
C GLY A 16 5.70 -21.58 38.72
N MET A 17 6.77 -20.80 38.52
CA MET A 17 6.66 -19.43 37.98
C MET A 17 6.98 -19.36 36.50
N ASN A 18 6.25 -18.51 35.77
CA ASN A 18 6.64 -18.13 34.41
C ASN A 18 7.75 -17.05 34.43
N ARG A 19 8.44 -16.87 33.29
CA ARG A 19 9.62 -15.97 33.26
C ARG A 19 9.25 -14.50 33.45
N LEU A 20 8.09 -14.09 32.97
CA LEU A 20 7.60 -12.73 33.14
C LEU A 20 7.20 -12.46 34.60
N GLU A 21 6.56 -13.44 35.25
CA GLU A 21 6.26 -13.43 36.68
C GLU A 21 7.53 -13.30 37.51
N LEU A 22 8.55 -14.11 37.22
CA LEU A 22 9.83 -14.02 37.91
C LEU A 22 10.50 -12.66 37.73
N PHE A 23 10.37 -12.06 36.55
CA PHE A 23 10.90 -10.72 36.27
C PHE A 23 10.15 -9.64 37.05
N ALA A 24 8.82 -9.67 36.99
CA ALA A 24 7.94 -8.74 37.68
C ALA A 24 8.03 -8.85 39.22
N SER A 25 8.35 -10.03 39.75
CA SER A 25 8.49 -10.27 41.19
C SER A 25 9.84 -9.83 41.77
N ARG A 26 10.82 -9.41 40.96
CA ARG A 26 12.13 -8.93 41.47
C ARG A 26 12.01 -7.59 42.14
N ASP A 27 12.79 -7.37 43.20
CA ASP A 27 12.75 -6.16 44.04
C ASP A 27 12.91 -4.83 43.28
N ARG A 28 13.56 -4.85 42.12
CA ARG A 28 13.75 -3.66 41.27
C ARG A 28 12.54 -3.29 40.42
N ILE A 29 11.68 -4.26 40.12
CA ILE A 29 10.51 -4.08 39.25
C ILE A 29 9.23 -4.10 40.08
N LYS A 30 9.13 -5.01 41.05
CA LYS A 30 7.97 -5.23 41.91
C LYS A 30 7.35 -3.95 42.49
N PRO A 31 8.10 -2.92 42.94
CA PRO A 31 7.52 -1.67 43.44
C PRO A 31 6.68 -0.90 42.40
N TYR A 32 6.91 -1.16 41.11
CA TYR A 32 6.23 -0.51 39.99
C TYR A 32 5.12 -1.36 39.36
N ILE A 33 4.87 -2.56 39.90
CA ILE A 33 3.86 -3.50 39.42
C ILE A 33 2.62 -3.41 40.32
N SER A 34 1.47 -3.11 39.74
CA SER A 34 0.19 -3.14 40.46
C SER A 34 -0.22 -4.58 40.79
N ASN A 35 -1.04 -4.76 41.83
CA ASN A 35 -1.59 -6.08 42.17
C ASN A 35 -2.38 -6.69 41.01
N GLU A 36 -3.12 -5.85 40.28
CA GLU A 36 -3.89 -6.26 39.10
C GLU A 36 -2.99 -6.71 37.94
N LEU A 37 -1.91 -5.98 37.65
CA LEU A 37 -0.92 -6.38 36.66
C LEU A 37 -0.28 -7.72 37.06
N MET A 38 0.07 -7.89 38.34
CA MET A 38 0.61 -9.18 38.80
C MET A 38 -0.39 -10.33 38.67
N ALA A 39 -1.68 -10.10 38.93
CA ALA A 39 -2.71 -11.13 38.76
C ALA A 39 -2.78 -11.59 37.29
N ARG A 40 -2.80 -10.64 36.33
CA ARG A 40 -2.74 -10.95 34.89
C ARG A 40 -1.46 -11.67 34.48
N ILE A 41 -0.31 -11.30 35.04
CA ILE A 41 0.97 -11.96 34.74
C ILE A 41 0.99 -13.43 35.22
N ARG A 42 0.31 -13.73 36.33
CA ARG A 42 0.20 -15.08 36.91
C ARG A 42 -0.74 -16.00 36.14
N GLU A 43 -1.73 -15.41 35.47
CA GLU A 43 -2.76 -16.14 34.72
C GLU A 43 -2.65 -15.86 33.22
N PRO A 44 -1.58 -16.33 32.54
CA PRO A 44 -1.43 -16.11 31.11
C PRO A 44 -2.53 -16.81 30.31
N ILE A 45 -2.97 -16.17 29.25
CA ILE A 45 -3.99 -16.69 28.32
C ILE A 45 -3.41 -17.90 27.60
N ARG A 46 -4.05 -19.06 27.77
CA ARG A 46 -3.68 -20.31 27.09
C ARG A 46 -4.35 -20.40 25.73
N PHE A 47 -3.57 -20.59 24.67
CA PHE A 47 -4.10 -20.76 23.31
C PHE A 47 -3.30 -21.78 22.49
N LYS A 48 -3.84 -22.22 21.36
CA LYS A 48 -3.14 -23.10 20.40
C LYS A 48 -2.54 -22.28 19.26
N ALA A 49 -1.25 -22.44 19.02
CA ALA A 49 -0.55 -21.92 17.85
C ALA A 49 0.20 -23.08 17.16
N ASN A 50 -0.06 -23.31 15.87
CA ASN A 50 0.57 -24.39 15.09
C ASN A 50 0.55 -25.76 15.81
N ASN A 51 -0.63 -26.15 16.30
CA ASN A 51 -0.89 -27.37 17.06
C ASN A 51 -0.11 -27.51 18.39
N THR A 52 0.59 -26.47 18.81
CA THR A 52 1.29 -26.38 20.09
C THR A 52 0.49 -25.50 21.05
N VAL A 53 0.33 -25.95 22.30
CA VAL A 53 -0.26 -25.12 23.36
C VAL A 53 0.79 -24.08 23.77
N THR A 54 0.43 -22.81 23.71
CA THR A 54 1.28 -21.68 24.10
C THR A 54 0.52 -20.74 25.03
N TYR A 55 1.25 -19.79 25.60
CA TYR A 55 0.77 -18.82 26.58
C TYR A 55 1.06 -17.40 26.11
N GLY A 56 0.14 -16.48 26.37
CA GLY A 56 0.27 -15.08 26.02
C GLY A 56 -0.43 -14.15 26.99
N TYR A 57 -0.38 -12.87 26.68
CA TYR A 57 -0.93 -11.79 27.49
C TYR A 57 -1.68 -10.83 26.57
N ASP A 58 -2.67 -10.14 27.11
CA ASP A 58 -3.35 -9.05 26.40
C ASP A 58 -2.40 -7.86 26.13
N SER A 59 -2.85 -6.95 25.27
CA SER A 59 -2.11 -5.73 24.92
C SER A 59 -1.81 -4.87 26.14
N ASP A 60 -2.77 -4.76 27.06
CA ASP A 60 -2.71 -3.85 28.19
C ASP A 60 -1.63 -4.32 29.18
N THR A 61 -1.51 -5.62 29.39
CA THR A 61 -0.44 -6.23 30.19
C THR A 61 0.94 -5.90 29.61
N LEU A 62 1.08 -5.82 28.28
CA LEU A 62 2.33 -5.41 27.63
C LEU A 62 2.64 -3.92 27.84
N ILE A 63 1.63 -3.06 27.76
CA ILE A 63 1.78 -1.63 28.00
C ILE A 63 2.16 -1.40 29.46
N ASP A 64 1.42 -2.01 30.39
CA ASP A 64 1.60 -1.79 31.82
C ASP A 64 2.95 -2.31 32.33
N ILE A 65 3.43 -3.46 31.83
CA ILE A 65 4.79 -3.93 32.15
C ILE A 65 5.85 -3.00 31.56
N ALA A 66 5.64 -2.49 30.34
CA ALA A 66 6.58 -1.56 29.72
C ALA A 66 6.65 -0.25 30.51
N GLU A 67 5.52 0.29 30.95
CA GLU A 67 5.45 1.44 31.83
C GLU A 67 6.11 1.19 33.19
N ALA A 68 5.89 0.02 33.81
CA ALA A 68 6.52 -0.34 35.07
C ALA A 68 8.05 -0.39 34.94
N VAL A 69 8.57 -0.96 33.86
CA VAL A 69 10.01 -0.97 33.55
C VAL A 69 10.54 0.45 33.32
N ILE A 70 9.80 1.30 32.61
CA ILE A 70 10.18 2.71 32.39
C ILE A 70 10.21 3.47 33.72
N LYS A 71 9.23 3.27 34.60
CA LYS A 71 9.20 3.89 35.94
C LYS A 71 10.37 3.43 36.81
N ALA A 72 10.70 2.13 36.78
CA ALA A 72 11.89 1.59 37.44
C ALA A 72 13.18 2.21 36.89
N ASP A 73 13.30 2.35 35.56
CA ASP A 73 14.46 2.97 34.94
C ASP A 73 14.62 4.45 35.32
N ASN A 74 13.51 5.21 35.27
CA ASN A 74 13.48 6.63 35.65
C ASN A 74 13.87 6.87 37.12
N SER A 75 13.67 5.86 37.98
CA SER A 75 14.09 5.90 39.39
C SER A 75 15.55 5.49 39.63
N GLY A 76 16.28 5.07 38.58
CA GLY A 76 17.66 4.61 38.67
C GLY A 76 17.85 3.24 39.31
N THR A 77 16.77 2.45 39.48
CA THR A 77 16.82 1.16 40.20
C THR A 77 17.24 -0.02 39.32
N LEU A 78 17.23 0.13 37.99
CA LEU A 78 17.62 -0.92 37.04
C LEU A 78 19.14 -1.13 36.96
N GLN A 79 19.56 -2.37 36.68
CA GLN A 79 20.95 -2.67 36.36
C GLN A 79 21.34 -2.22 34.95
N LYS A 80 22.64 -1.99 34.71
CA LYS A 80 23.19 -1.73 33.37
C LYS A 80 22.77 -2.78 32.33
N GLN A 81 22.71 -4.05 32.72
CA GLN A 81 22.28 -5.14 31.83
C GLN A 81 20.78 -5.08 31.46
N GLN A 82 19.96 -4.36 32.25
CA GLN A 82 18.53 -4.18 32.02
C GLN A 82 18.21 -2.90 31.22
N ALA A 83 19.19 -2.04 30.97
CA ALA A 83 19.01 -0.77 30.24
C ALA A 83 18.44 -0.98 28.82
N ALA A 84 18.84 -2.06 28.14
CA ALA A 84 18.30 -2.41 26.83
C ALA A 84 16.79 -2.71 26.86
N ILE A 85 16.30 -3.33 27.94
CA ILE A 85 14.88 -3.63 28.13
C ILE A 85 14.11 -2.31 28.30
N ALA A 86 14.60 -1.39 29.13
CA ALA A 86 13.97 -0.08 29.33
C ALA A 86 13.94 0.77 28.05
N HIS A 87 15.02 0.74 27.26
CA HIS A 87 15.04 1.40 25.95
C HIS A 87 13.96 0.83 25.02
N GLN A 88 13.87 -0.50 24.93
CA GLN A 88 12.87 -1.17 24.09
C GLN A 88 11.44 -0.83 24.53
N CYS A 89 11.17 -0.80 25.84
CA CYS A 89 9.89 -0.36 26.39
C CYS A 89 9.55 1.07 25.94
N ARG A 90 10.51 2.01 26.00
CA ARG A 90 10.30 3.39 25.55
C ARG A 90 10.01 3.49 24.05
N VAL A 91 10.71 2.71 23.22
CA VAL A 91 10.45 2.69 21.78
C VAL A 91 9.01 2.23 21.52
N ILE A 92 8.60 1.12 22.11
CA ILE A 92 7.26 0.55 21.92
C ILE A 92 6.18 1.52 22.38
N THR A 93 6.27 2.05 23.60
CA THR A 93 5.26 2.98 24.12
C THR A 93 5.22 4.27 23.30
N SER A 94 6.37 4.83 22.91
CA SER A 94 6.42 6.05 22.07
C SER A 94 5.80 5.83 20.69
N SER A 95 6.05 4.68 20.06
CA SER A 95 5.44 4.32 18.77
C SER A 95 3.93 4.15 18.88
N LEU A 96 3.45 3.49 19.94
CA LEU A 96 2.02 3.32 20.19
C LEU A 96 1.33 4.67 20.47
N THR A 97 1.93 5.54 21.29
CA THR A 97 1.41 6.89 21.53
C THR A 97 1.31 7.70 20.24
N ARG A 98 2.33 7.63 19.37
CA ARG A 98 2.29 8.31 18.07
C ARG A 98 1.15 7.79 17.20
N LEU A 99 0.97 6.47 17.11
CA LEU A 99 -0.11 5.87 16.32
C LEU A 99 -1.49 6.22 16.89
N GLY A 100 -1.64 6.17 18.21
CA GLY A 100 -2.87 6.58 18.90
C GLY A 100 -3.20 8.06 18.66
N LEU A 101 -2.20 8.95 18.71
CA LEU A 101 -2.39 10.36 18.40
C LEU A 101 -2.80 10.58 16.94
N ILE A 102 -2.18 9.88 16.00
CA ILE A 102 -2.57 9.95 14.58
C ILE A 102 -4.03 9.49 14.41
N ALA A 103 -4.42 8.40 15.05
CA ALA A 103 -5.79 7.87 14.98
C ALA A 103 -6.81 8.84 15.60
N LEU A 104 -6.51 9.44 16.76
CA LEU A 104 -7.39 10.42 17.41
C LEU A 104 -7.53 11.71 16.60
N ILE A 105 -6.42 12.20 16.02
CA ILE A 105 -6.47 13.35 15.11
C ILE A 105 -7.32 13.01 13.90
N ASP A 106 -7.16 11.83 13.32
CA ASP A 106 -7.96 11.40 12.18
C ASP A 106 -9.45 11.26 12.52
N GLU A 107 -9.80 10.66 13.66
CA GLU A 107 -11.19 10.58 14.11
C GLU A 107 -11.82 11.96 14.31
N ALA A 108 -11.06 12.91 14.88
CA ALA A 108 -11.53 14.27 15.13
C ALA A 108 -11.62 15.14 13.86
N THR A 109 -10.80 14.87 12.85
CA THR A 109 -10.64 15.77 11.68
C THR A 109 -11.03 15.15 10.34
N GLY A 110 -11.15 13.83 10.25
CA GLY A 110 -11.26 13.07 9.00
C GLY A 110 -10.09 13.29 8.04
N TYR A 111 -8.91 13.70 8.55
CA TYR A 111 -7.81 14.20 7.75
C TYR A 111 -7.33 13.21 6.68
N GLN A 112 -7.25 11.91 6.98
CA GLN A 112 -6.79 10.93 6.02
C GLN A 112 -7.75 10.82 4.83
N THR A 113 -9.06 10.79 5.10
CA THR A 113 -10.10 10.74 4.05
C THR A 113 -10.11 12.03 3.23
N LYS A 114 -10.02 13.19 3.89
CA LYS A 114 -10.00 14.49 3.23
C LYS A 114 -8.75 14.69 2.39
N ARG A 115 -7.58 14.27 2.88
CA ARG A 115 -6.31 14.32 2.15
C ARG A 115 -6.36 13.44 0.90
N GLU A 116 -6.85 12.20 1.01
CA GLU A 116 -7.01 11.32 -0.15
C GLU A 116 -7.98 11.92 -1.17
N SER A 117 -9.07 12.54 -0.72
CA SER A 117 -10.01 13.27 -1.59
C SER A 117 -9.37 14.50 -2.26
N ASP A 118 -8.58 15.27 -1.53
CA ASP A 118 -7.92 16.47 -2.04
C ASP A 118 -6.83 16.10 -3.06
N GLU A 119 -6.01 15.08 -2.79
CA GLU A 119 -5.01 14.54 -3.71
C GLU A 119 -5.67 13.99 -4.99
N LEU A 120 -6.78 13.26 -4.84
CA LEU A 120 -7.61 12.77 -5.93
C LEU A 120 -8.13 13.91 -6.81
N GLN A 121 -8.74 14.93 -6.20
CA GLN A 121 -9.26 16.08 -6.93
C GLN A 121 -8.17 16.87 -7.65
N GLN A 122 -6.97 17.00 -7.07
CA GLN A 122 -5.83 17.63 -7.72
C GLN A 122 -5.40 16.86 -8.98
N ILE A 123 -5.32 15.53 -8.91
CA ILE A 123 -5.01 14.69 -10.10
C ILE A 123 -6.07 14.88 -11.17
N LEU A 124 -7.35 14.78 -10.81
CA LEU A 124 -8.44 14.93 -11.78
C LEU A 124 -8.45 16.32 -12.41
N SER A 125 -8.27 17.38 -11.62
CA SER A 125 -8.21 18.76 -12.12
C SER A 125 -7.01 18.99 -13.04
N ALA A 126 -5.88 18.35 -12.75
CA ALA A 126 -4.70 18.43 -13.60
C ALA A 126 -4.90 17.69 -14.93
N TYR A 127 -5.63 16.57 -14.95
CA TYR A 127 -5.75 15.68 -16.11
C TYR A 127 -7.00 15.89 -16.96
N LEU A 128 -8.10 16.36 -16.38
CA LEU A 128 -9.42 16.40 -17.02
C LEU A 128 -9.94 17.81 -17.21
N LEU A 129 -10.63 18.00 -18.32
CA LEU A 129 -11.38 19.21 -18.64
C LEU A 129 -12.85 19.00 -18.30
N PRO A 130 -13.57 20.03 -17.82
CA PRO A 130 -15.01 19.94 -17.58
C PRO A 130 -15.80 19.55 -18.83
N GLU A 131 -15.33 19.97 -20.01
CA GLU A 131 -15.96 19.72 -21.30
C GLU A 131 -14.97 19.16 -22.32
N HIS A 132 -15.49 18.45 -23.31
CA HIS A 132 -14.68 17.89 -24.38
C HIS A 132 -14.22 18.96 -25.38
N ARG A 133 -12.98 18.84 -25.83
CA ARG A 133 -12.44 19.62 -26.96
C ARG A 133 -12.95 19.07 -28.30
N PRO A 134 -12.83 19.85 -29.39
CA PRO A 134 -12.93 19.33 -30.75
C PRO A 134 -12.01 18.12 -30.96
N TRP A 135 -12.41 17.21 -31.85
CA TRP A 135 -11.62 16.02 -32.13
C TRP A 135 -10.25 16.41 -32.70
N MET A 136 -9.20 15.84 -32.11
CA MET A 136 -7.83 16.00 -32.58
C MET A 136 -7.19 14.61 -32.69
N GLN A 137 -6.46 14.38 -33.76
CA GLN A 137 -5.74 13.12 -33.92
C GLN A 137 -4.60 13.02 -32.92
N THR A 138 -4.73 12.11 -31.94
CA THR A 138 -3.74 11.89 -30.88
C THR A 138 -2.99 10.56 -31.03
N ILE A 139 -3.58 9.59 -31.73
CA ILE A 139 -2.96 8.31 -32.03
C ILE A 139 -2.57 8.29 -33.51
N PRO A 140 -1.28 8.11 -33.85
CA PRO A 140 -0.83 8.04 -35.24
C PRO A 140 -1.34 6.77 -35.92
N GLN A 141 -1.54 6.81 -37.25
CA GLN A 141 -2.08 5.65 -37.98
C GLN A 141 -1.13 4.45 -37.91
N GLU A 142 0.17 4.71 -37.82
CA GLU A 142 1.24 3.74 -37.65
C GLU A 142 1.04 2.89 -36.41
N PHE A 143 0.52 3.46 -35.32
CA PHE A 143 0.23 2.73 -34.09
C PHE A 143 -0.71 1.54 -34.35
N THR A 144 -1.77 1.79 -35.13
CA THR A 144 -2.74 0.75 -35.49
C THR A 144 -2.11 -0.29 -36.41
N ARG A 145 -1.22 0.13 -37.33
CA ARG A 145 -0.48 -0.78 -38.21
C ARG A 145 0.42 -1.73 -37.42
N GLU A 146 1.14 -1.22 -36.43
CA GLU A 146 2.00 -2.01 -35.57
C GLU A 146 1.21 -3.00 -34.70
N ILE A 147 0.05 -2.60 -34.18
CA ILE A 147 -0.85 -3.53 -33.48
C ILE A 147 -1.26 -4.68 -34.41
N TYR A 148 -1.68 -4.39 -35.64
CA TYR A 148 -2.08 -5.44 -36.58
C TYR A 148 -0.94 -6.42 -36.87
N ARG A 149 0.29 -5.90 -37.06
CA ARG A 149 1.49 -6.71 -37.28
C ARG A 149 1.76 -7.64 -36.10
N VAL A 150 1.82 -7.09 -34.89
CA VAL A 150 2.14 -7.84 -33.66
C VAL A 150 1.06 -8.86 -33.31
N TYR A 151 -0.22 -8.52 -33.53
CA TYR A 151 -1.35 -9.40 -33.22
C TYR A 151 -1.74 -10.35 -34.37
N GLY A 152 -1.08 -10.28 -35.53
CA GLY A 152 -1.36 -11.12 -36.69
C GLY A 152 -2.73 -10.88 -37.32
N TRP A 153 -3.29 -9.68 -37.18
CA TRP A 153 -4.61 -9.36 -37.70
C TRP A 153 -4.57 -9.08 -39.21
N LYS A 154 -5.52 -9.64 -39.94
CA LYS A 154 -5.71 -9.36 -41.37
C LYS A 154 -6.54 -8.09 -41.56
N ARG A 155 -6.17 -7.24 -42.50
CA ARG A 155 -7.01 -6.11 -42.93
C ARG A 155 -8.12 -6.64 -43.82
N THR A 156 -9.37 -6.30 -43.49
CA THR A 156 -10.55 -6.58 -44.32
C THR A 156 -10.80 -5.40 -45.25
N THR A 157 -11.45 -5.66 -46.39
CA THR A 157 -11.80 -4.65 -47.41
C THR A 157 -12.83 -3.63 -46.92
N ASP A 158 -13.59 -3.96 -45.87
CA ASP A 158 -14.58 -3.05 -45.26
C ASP A 158 -13.97 -2.02 -44.30
N ASN A 159 -12.63 -2.01 -44.13
CA ASN A 159 -11.87 -1.08 -43.28
C ASN A 159 -12.34 -1.05 -41.80
N ARG A 160 -13.18 -2.00 -41.39
CA ARG A 160 -13.66 -2.12 -40.02
C ARG A 160 -12.57 -2.81 -39.23
N GLY A 161 -11.87 -2.03 -38.39
CA GLY A 161 -10.89 -2.60 -37.49
C GLY A 161 -11.50 -3.65 -36.56
N PRO A 162 -10.68 -4.57 -36.01
CA PRO A 162 -11.16 -5.57 -35.07
C PRO A 162 -11.98 -4.90 -33.96
N ARG A 163 -13.14 -5.48 -33.65
CA ARG A 163 -14.00 -5.01 -32.54
C ARG A 163 -13.24 -4.86 -31.21
N TYR A 164 -12.12 -5.57 -31.07
CA TYR A 164 -11.25 -5.54 -29.91
C TYR A 164 -10.29 -4.34 -29.85
N ALA A 165 -10.06 -3.61 -30.94
CA ALA A 165 -9.06 -2.54 -30.98
C ALA A 165 -9.31 -1.41 -29.95
N GLY A 166 -10.58 -1.04 -29.75
CA GLY A 166 -10.95 -0.05 -28.73
C GLY A 166 -10.68 -0.53 -27.29
N LYS A 167 -10.93 -1.81 -27.00
CA LYS A 167 -10.60 -2.42 -25.72
C LYS A 167 -9.09 -2.46 -25.50
N LEU A 168 -8.34 -2.75 -26.55
CA LEU A 168 -6.88 -2.80 -26.47
C LEU A 168 -6.29 -1.41 -26.21
N ILE A 169 -6.74 -0.35 -26.89
CA ILE A 169 -6.28 1.02 -26.62
C ILE A 169 -6.61 1.43 -25.18
N ARG A 170 -7.79 1.05 -24.69
CA ARG A 170 -8.16 1.27 -23.29
C ARG A 170 -7.16 0.61 -22.32
N GLN A 171 -6.85 -0.66 -22.53
CA GLN A 171 -5.90 -1.41 -21.69
C GLN A 171 -4.46 -0.89 -21.78
N LEU A 172 -4.02 -0.53 -22.98
CA LEU A 172 -2.63 -0.15 -23.22
C LEU A 172 -2.34 1.29 -22.80
N ILE A 173 -3.33 2.18 -22.89
CA ILE A 173 -3.14 3.62 -22.69
C ILE A 173 -3.94 4.11 -21.49
N TYR A 174 -5.27 4.02 -21.54
CA TYR A 174 -6.11 4.66 -20.52
C TYR A 174 -5.99 4.02 -19.14
N GLU A 175 -5.85 2.69 -19.05
CA GLU A 175 -5.61 1.98 -17.77
C GLU A 175 -4.22 2.25 -17.17
N ARG A 176 -3.34 2.91 -17.92
CA ARG A 176 -1.99 3.29 -17.48
C ARG A 176 -1.87 4.77 -17.08
N LEU A 177 -2.93 5.56 -17.26
CA LEU A 177 -3.03 6.89 -16.64
C LEU A 177 -3.20 6.74 -15.12
N PRO A 178 -3.00 7.82 -14.32
CA PRO A 178 -3.25 7.76 -12.89
C PRO A 178 -4.62 7.16 -12.57
N LYS A 179 -4.67 6.30 -11.55
CA LYS A 179 -5.84 5.47 -11.19
C LYS A 179 -7.21 6.17 -11.30
N PRO A 180 -7.40 7.42 -10.82
CA PRO A 180 -8.72 8.03 -10.86
C PRO A 180 -9.16 8.58 -12.22
N VAL A 181 -8.24 8.76 -13.17
CA VAL A 181 -8.51 9.43 -14.45
C VAL A 181 -9.49 8.63 -15.31
N LEU A 182 -9.29 7.31 -15.44
CA LEU A 182 -10.13 6.47 -16.29
C LEU A 182 -11.57 6.31 -15.77
N PRO A 183 -11.82 6.05 -14.47
CA PRO A 183 -13.17 6.08 -13.91
C PRO A 183 -13.89 7.41 -14.17
N ALA A 184 -13.24 8.54 -13.90
CA ALA A 184 -13.84 9.86 -14.14
C ALA A 184 -14.16 10.09 -15.63
N LEU A 185 -13.27 9.68 -16.55
CA LEU A 185 -13.56 9.70 -17.99
C LEU A 185 -14.77 8.85 -18.37
N ASP A 186 -14.98 7.71 -17.71
CA ASP A 186 -16.11 6.84 -17.97
C ASP A 186 -17.44 7.45 -17.53
N GLU A 187 -17.44 8.17 -16.41
CA GLU A 187 -18.58 8.94 -15.91
C GLU A 187 -18.90 10.14 -16.82
N MET A 188 -17.87 10.88 -17.25
CA MET A 188 -18.03 12.07 -18.10
C MET A 188 -18.46 11.74 -19.53
N ASN A 189 -18.10 10.56 -20.03
CA ASN A 189 -18.36 10.15 -21.42
C ASN A 189 -18.92 8.73 -21.49
N PRO A 190 -20.09 8.45 -20.88
CA PRO A 190 -20.60 7.09 -20.68
C PRO A 190 -20.91 6.38 -21.99
N THR A 191 -20.92 5.04 -21.94
CA THR A 191 -21.37 4.22 -23.07
C THR A 191 -22.89 4.18 -23.16
N ASN A 192 -23.41 4.22 -24.39
CA ASN A 192 -24.82 3.95 -24.66
C ASN A 192 -25.15 2.44 -24.60
N SER A 193 -26.42 2.09 -24.85
CA SER A 193 -26.91 0.70 -24.89
C SER A 193 -26.20 -0.22 -25.90
N LYS A 194 -25.43 0.35 -26.84
CA LYS A 194 -24.62 -0.37 -27.84
C LYS A 194 -23.12 -0.36 -27.52
N TYR A 195 -22.73 0.00 -26.29
CA TYR A 195 -21.34 0.14 -25.84
C TYR A 195 -20.53 1.19 -26.63
N GLN A 196 -21.19 2.18 -27.22
CA GLN A 196 -20.56 3.28 -27.94
C GLN A 196 -20.54 4.54 -27.09
N ARG A 197 -19.47 5.32 -27.19
CA ARG A 197 -19.35 6.62 -26.50
C ARG A 197 -19.60 7.76 -27.49
N LYS A 198 -20.18 8.86 -27.00
CA LYS A 198 -20.49 10.04 -27.81
C LYS A 198 -19.21 10.75 -28.29
N HIS A 199 -18.22 10.86 -27.42
CA HIS A 199 -16.92 11.47 -27.71
C HIS A 199 -15.80 10.45 -27.47
N ARG A 200 -14.56 10.81 -27.83
CA ARG A 200 -13.37 10.03 -27.47
C ARG A 200 -12.81 10.55 -26.14
N HIS A 201 -12.36 9.65 -25.29
CA HIS A 201 -11.82 10.00 -23.95
C HIS A 201 -10.68 11.03 -23.99
N HIS A 202 -9.81 11.01 -25.00
CA HIS A 202 -8.73 12.00 -25.10
C HIS A 202 -9.23 13.43 -25.33
N GLN A 203 -10.49 13.63 -25.76
CA GLN A 203 -11.07 14.96 -25.91
C GLN A 203 -11.33 15.65 -24.56
N PHE A 204 -11.40 14.89 -23.47
CA PHE A 204 -11.59 15.41 -22.11
C PHE A 204 -10.27 15.59 -21.36
N LEU A 205 -9.12 15.31 -21.99
CA LEU A 205 -7.82 15.45 -21.35
C LEU A 205 -7.33 16.89 -21.47
N THR A 206 -6.75 17.43 -20.39
CA THR A 206 -6.05 18.71 -20.40
C THR A 206 -4.85 18.66 -21.34
N GLU A 207 -4.39 19.81 -21.83
CA GLU A 207 -3.28 19.85 -22.77
C GLU A 207 -1.95 19.48 -22.13
N GLN A 208 -1.69 20.10 -20.98
CA GLN A 208 -0.38 20.10 -20.35
C GLN A 208 -0.06 18.77 -19.67
N GLN A 209 -1.02 18.19 -18.94
CA GLN A 209 -0.79 16.94 -18.20
C GLN A 209 -1.50 15.76 -18.86
N GLY A 210 -2.80 15.87 -19.14
CA GLY A 210 -3.59 14.76 -19.65
C GLY A 210 -3.12 14.27 -21.01
N LEU A 211 -3.09 15.15 -22.01
CA LEU A 211 -2.69 14.83 -23.38
C LEU A 211 -1.20 14.54 -23.51
N ASP A 212 -0.34 15.23 -22.76
CA ASP A 212 1.09 14.98 -22.79
C ASP A 212 1.44 13.58 -22.26
N HIS A 213 0.87 13.20 -21.12
CA HIS A 213 1.03 11.85 -20.58
C HIS A 213 0.40 10.81 -21.53
N PHE A 214 -0.80 11.08 -22.06
CA PHE A 214 -1.43 10.19 -23.04
C PHE A 214 -0.54 9.96 -24.27
N ARG A 215 0.07 11.01 -24.83
CA ARG A 215 0.98 10.93 -25.98
C ARG A 215 2.25 10.14 -25.61
N THR A 216 2.79 10.37 -24.42
CA THR A 216 3.95 9.63 -23.91
C THR A 216 3.67 8.13 -23.82
N LEU A 217 2.49 7.74 -23.32
CA LEU A 217 2.06 6.34 -23.29
C LEU A 217 1.89 5.76 -24.70
N VAL A 218 1.29 6.52 -25.63
CA VAL A 218 1.16 6.11 -27.04
C VAL A 218 2.53 5.87 -27.68
N ILE A 219 3.48 6.77 -27.49
CA ILE A 219 4.86 6.65 -27.99
C ILE A 219 5.54 5.43 -27.37
N THR A 220 5.44 5.28 -26.05
CA THR A 220 6.02 4.14 -25.31
C THR A 220 5.49 2.82 -25.87
N VAL A 221 4.17 2.66 -25.92
CA VAL A 221 3.54 1.43 -26.43
C VAL A 221 3.87 1.21 -27.90
N MET A 222 3.95 2.27 -28.73
CA MET A 222 4.38 2.17 -30.12
C MET A 222 5.81 1.63 -30.24
N THR A 223 6.73 2.11 -29.41
CA THR A 223 8.12 1.62 -29.36
C THR A 223 8.16 0.15 -28.98
N LEU A 224 7.42 -0.25 -27.94
CA LEU A 224 7.33 -1.65 -27.52
C LEU A 224 6.73 -2.53 -28.63
N LEU A 225 5.73 -2.05 -29.36
CA LEU A 225 5.20 -2.77 -30.52
C LEU A 225 6.29 -2.95 -31.60
N ARG A 226 7.02 -1.89 -31.96
CA ARG A 226 8.06 -1.91 -33.00
C ARG A 226 9.17 -2.92 -32.72
N VAL A 227 9.64 -3.00 -31.47
CA VAL A 227 10.70 -3.95 -31.09
C VAL A 227 10.20 -5.38 -30.95
N SER A 228 8.89 -5.60 -30.92
CA SER A 228 8.29 -6.92 -30.75
C SER A 228 7.94 -7.56 -32.10
N LYS A 229 8.26 -8.85 -32.26
CA LYS A 229 7.94 -9.63 -33.46
C LYS A 229 6.52 -10.18 -33.42
N ASN A 230 6.01 -10.49 -32.25
CA ASN A 230 4.68 -11.08 -32.03
C ASN A 230 4.05 -10.65 -30.70
N LYS A 231 2.78 -11.02 -30.52
CA LYS A 231 1.96 -10.67 -29.36
C LYS A 231 2.56 -11.09 -28.02
N ASP A 232 3.19 -12.25 -27.94
CA ASP A 232 3.73 -12.76 -26.68
C ASP A 232 5.00 -12.00 -26.27
N GLU A 233 5.85 -11.69 -27.23
CA GLU A 233 7.01 -10.80 -27.04
C GLU A 233 6.57 -9.40 -26.62
N PHE A 234 5.56 -8.83 -27.29
CA PHE A 234 5.00 -7.54 -26.91
C PHE A 234 4.48 -7.53 -25.47
N LYS A 235 3.74 -8.55 -25.05
CA LYS A 235 3.27 -8.67 -23.67
C LYS A 235 4.41 -8.79 -22.66
N ARG A 236 5.52 -9.44 -23.01
CA ARG A 236 6.71 -9.49 -22.14
C ARG A 236 7.35 -8.13 -22.00
N HIS A 237 7.58 -7.41 -23.11
CA HIS A 237 8.13 -6.05 -23.07
C HIS A 237 7.21 -5.08 -22.31
N LEU A 238 5.89 -5.18 -22.50
CA LEU A 238 4.92 -4.37 -21.80
C LEU A 238 4.97 -4.58 -20.28
N ARG A 239 4.97 -5.85 -19.83
CA ARG A 239 5.10 -6.17 -18.40
C ARG A 239 6.44 -5.71 -17.83
N SER A 240 7.54 -5.97 -18.54
CA SER A 240 8.87 -5.55 -18.10
C SER A 240 8.97 -4.02 -17.94
N TYR A 241 8.37 -3.25 -18.85
CA TYR A 241 8.42 -1.80 -18.79
C TYR A 241 7.55 -1.22 -17.68
N PHE A 242 6.31 -1.69 -17.54
CA PHE A 242 5.34 -1.10 -16.60
C PHE A 242 5.36 -1.73 -15.20
N ASP A 243 5.72 -3.00 -15.09
CA ASP A 243 5.71 -3.75 -13.82
C ASP A 243 7.15 -3.93 -13.27
N GLY A 244 8.18 -3.66 -14.06
CA GLY A 244 9.60 -3.80 -13.71
C GLY A 244 10.30 -2.53 -13.22
N GLN A 245 9.59 -1.41 -13.03
CA GLN A 245 10.15 -0.19 -12.42
C GLN A 245 10.13 -0.23 -10.87
N THR A 246 10.47 -1.36 -10.28
CA THR A 246 10.83 -1.44 -8.86
C THR A 246 12.30 -1.83 -8.80
N GLU A 247 13.15 -0.91 -8.34
CA GLU A 247 14.58 -1.06 -8.03
C GLU A 247 15.55 -1.13 -9.22
N PHE A 248 16.13 0.02 -9.57
CA PHE A 248 17.52 0.08 -9.99
C PHE A 248 18.36 0.41 -8.74
N ASP A 249 18.94 -0.61 -8.12
CA ASP A 249 19.99 -0.45 -7.13
C ASP A 249 21.29 -0.16 -7.89
N PHE A 250 21.72 1.09 -7.89
CA PHE A 250 23.04 1.45 -8.38
C PHE A 250 24.01 1.19 -7.23
N GLY A 251 24.62 0.00 -7.25
CA GLY A 251 25.69 -0.39 -6.35
C GLY A 251 26.88 0.58 -6.37
#